data_AF-A0A7X6TD72-F1
#
_entry.id   AF-A0A7X6TD72-F1
#
_cell.length_a   1.000
_cell.length_b   1.000
_cell.length_c   1.000
_cell.angle_alpha   90.00
_cell.angle_beta   90.00
_cell.angle_gamma   90.00
#
_symmetry.space_group_name_H-M   'P 1'
#
loop_
_entity.id
_entity.type
_entity.pdbx_description
1 polymer ?
#
loop_
_entity_poly.entity_id
_entity_poly.type
_entity_poly.pdbx_seq_one_letter_code
_entity_poly.pdbx_strand_id
1 'polypeptide(L)'
;MKQLSKFLLFLPLLMAFAACDSEIGHELPPGYSSESFGDSGSPGANQGQGEFQAGLVTAAEWNDLDNWTFWSNLVNDTIYDNYPPYWKFYPGHRVAVQLNNGENPVVNAALELKRAEYSLWKARTDNLGRAEMWISLFQKTESLSMNDYVLYINGEAWTGELKSFDQGWNEISLSSAGENPNRVELAFVVDATGSMSDELEFLKSDLQDVLDSVSETNINLNLFTAAVFYRDEGDEYVVKHSGFTAETATTINYIGAQRADAGGDYPEAVHTALNTALNELQWSQQARTRIAFLLLDAPPHYTTAVVNDIQASVQLAAEKGIKIIPITASGIDKETEFLMRLLAMATNGSYVFITNDSGVGNEHIQASVGEYQVELLNKLMVRLIKKYSD
;
A
#
# COMPACT_ATOMS: atom_id res chain seq x y z
N MET A 1 61.00 23.49 -5.12
CA MET A 1 60.10 22.39 -4.68
C MET A 1 58.79 22.53 -5.44
N LYS A 2 58.49 21.55 -6.31
CA LYS A 2 57.21 21.20 -6.97
C LYS A 2 57.40 20.83 -8.46
N GLN A 3 57.15 19.55 -8.74
CA GLN A 3 57.04 18.87 -10.03
C GLN A 3 55.81 19.39 -10.80
N LEU A 4 55.91 19.72 -12.09
CA LEU A 4 55.90 18.84 -13.29
C LEU A 4 54.53 18.18 -13.57
N SER A 5 53.72 18.91 -14.34
CA SER A 5 52.66 18.39 -15.21
C SER A 5 53.28 17.87 -16.51
N LYS A 6 52.74 16.79 -17.08
CA LYS A 6 52.76 16.54 -18.53
C LYS A 6 51.67 15.55 -18.97
N PHE A 7 50.74 16.10 -19.74
CA PHE A 7 49.95 15.50 -20.81
C PHE A 7 50.70 14.41 -21.59
N LEU A 8 49.98 13.36 -22.05
CA LEU A 8 50.02 12.95 -23.46
C LEU A 8 48.83 12.04 -23.83
N LEU A 9 48.17 12.41 -24.94
CA LEU A 9 47.20 11.66 -25.74
C LEU A 9 47.80 10.36 -26.30
N PHE A 10 47.00 9.30 -26.47
CA PHE A 10 47.11 8.36 -27.60
C PHE A 10 45.82 7.56 -27.84
N LEU A 11 45.41 7.54 -29.11
CA LEU A 11 44.46 6.65 -29.79
C LEU A 11 45.02 6.49 -31.23
N PRO A 12 44.65 5.53 -32.11
CA PRO A 12 43.97 4.22 -31.99
C PRO A 12 44.79 3.06 -32.63
N LEU A 13 44.34 1.80 -32.53
CA LEU A 13 44.49 0.86 -33.66
C LEU A 13 43.47 -0.28 -33.62
N LEU A 14 42.83 -0.50 -34.77
CA LEU A 14 41.87 -1.55 -35.10
C LEU A 14 42.62 -2.69 -35.82
N MET A 15 42.37 -3.96 -35.48
CA MET A 15 42.46 -5.10 -36.42
C MET A 15 41.72 -6.32 -35.88
N ALA A 16 40.94 -6.95 -36.75
CA ALA A 16 40.27 -8.23 -36.57
C ALA A 16 41.07 -9.36 -37.26
N PHE A 17 41.00 -10.60 -36.75
CA PHE A 17 40.60 -11.83 -37.47
C PHE A 17 40.89 -13.13 -36.66
N ALA A 18 39.90 -14.04 -36.74
CA ALA A 18 39.96 -15.52 -36.81
C ALA A 18 40.35 -16.41 -35.59
N ALA A 19 39.31 -17.11 -35.09
CA ALA A 19 39.17 -18.54 -34.71
C ALA A 19 40.38 -19.42 -34.34
N CYS A 20 40.26 -20.15 -33.21
CA CYS A 20 40.46 -21.60 -33.13
C CYS A 20 39.99 -22.18 -31.77
N ASP A 21 39.40 -23.38 -31.85
CA ASP A 21 39.01 -24.31 -30.78
C ASP A 21 40.16 -24.66 -29.81
N SER A 22 39.82 -24.91 -28.54
CA SER A 22 40.27 -26.12 -27.82
C SER A 22 39.63 -26.24 -26.43
N GLU A 23 38.99 -27.38 -26.21
CA GLU A 23 38.52 -27.94 -24.93
C GLU A 23 39.65 -28.00 -23.90
N ILE A 24 39.34 -27.69 -22.62
CA ILE A 24 39.96 -28.32 -21.45
C ILE A 24 38.88 -28.49 -20.37
N GLY A 25 38.58 -29.75 -20.07
CA GLY A 25 37.62 -30.16 -19.06
C GLY A 25 38.17 -30.14 -17.63
N HIS A 26 37.24 -30.08 -16.68
CA HIS A 26 37.47 -30.43 -15.28
C HIS A 26 36.45 -31.50 -14.87
N GLU A 27 36.94 -32.70 -14.57
CA GLU A 27 36.22 -33.81 -13.95
C GLU A 27 36.13 -33.64 -12.42
N LEU A 28 34.98 -34.02 -11.83
CA LEU A 28 34.83 -34.72 -10.54
C LEU A 28 33.46 -35.48 -10.53
N PRO A 29 33.27 -36.55 -9.72
CA PRO A 29 32.88 -37.89 -10.24
C PRO A 29 31.51 -38.42 -9.68
N PRO A 30 31.17 -39.73 -9.60
CA PRO A 30 30.05 -40.31 -10.35
C PRO A 30 28.91 -40.97 -9.52
N GLY A 31 27.80 -41.28 -10.20
CA GLY A 31 26.75 -42.25 -9.79
C GLY A 31 25.46 -41.57 -9.30
N TYR A 32 24.27 -41.82 -9.83
CA TYR A 32 23.70 -43.07 -10.33
C TYR A 32 22.75 -42.84 -11.54
N SER A 33 22.59 -43.93 -12.28
CA SER A 33 21.95 -44.12 -13.58
C SER A 33 20.42 -44.02 -13.63
N SER A 34 19.95 -43.67 -14.84
CA SER A 34 18.74 -44.15 -15.57
C SER A 34 17.37 -43.94 -14.90
N GLU A 35 16.37 -43.37 -15.55
CA GLU A 35 15.82 -43.83 -16.84
C GLU A 35 15.19 -42.69 -17.66
N SER A 36 15.36 -42.80 -18.98
CA SER A 36 14.64 -42.03 -19.98
C SER A 36 13.33 -42.76 -20.31
N PHE A 37 12.21 -42.06 -20.21
CA PHE A 37 11.04 -42.34 -21.04
C PHE A 37 10.60 -41.03 -21.69
N GLY A 38 10.67 -41.00 -23.02
CA GLY A 38 9.97 -40.00 -23.80
C GLY A 38 8.49 -40.36 -23.88
N ASP A 39 7.63 -39.36 -23.78
CA ASP A 39 6.34 -39.41 -24.46
C ASP A 39 5.92 -38.01 -24.90
N SER A 40 5.46 -37.96 -26.15
CA SER A 40 4.90 -36.83 -26.83
C SER A 40 3.43 -36.69 -26.44
N GLY A 41 3.08 -35.61 -25.73
CA GLY A 41 1.69 -35.24 -25.45
C GLY A 41 1.55 -33.74 -25.34
N SER A 42 0.69 -33.15 -26.18
CA SER A 42 0.25 -31.75 -26.05
C SER A 42 -0.30 -31.50 -24.64
N PRO A 43 -0.04 -30.35 -23.99
CA PRO A 43 -0.74 -30.01 -22.77
C PRO A 43 -2.18 -29.66 -23.14
N GLY A 44 -3.07 -30.62 -22.93
CA GLY A 44 -4.50 -30.36 -22.86
C GLY A 44 -4.79 -29.46 -21.67
N ALA A 45 -5.55 -28.41 -21.92
CA ALA A 45 -6.15 -27.57 -20.90
C ALA A 45 -6.92 -28.45 -19.91
N ASN A 46 -6.38 -28.61 -18.71
CA ASN A 46 -7.10 -29.22 -17.59
C ASN A 46 -7.71 -28.07 -16.78
N GLN A 47 -8.84 -27.56 -17.24
CA GLN A 47 -9.75 -26.77 -16.40
C GLN A 47 -10.35 -27.71 -15.35
N GLY A 48 -9.65 -27.87 -14.24
CA GLY A 48 -10.19 -28.46 -13.04
C GLY A 48 -11.12 -27.45 -12.38
N GLN A 49 -12.43 -27.70 -12.41
CA GLN A 49 -13.38 -27.12 -11.46
C GLN A 49 -13.03 -27.63 -10.05
N GLY A 50 -12.05 -27.02 -9.40
CA GLY A 50 -11.90 -27.07 -7.96
C GLY A 50 -12.74 -25.93 -7.35
N GLU A 51 -13.47 -26.20 -6.28
CA GLU A 51 -14.02 -25.11 -5.46
C GLU A 51 -12.85 -24.22 -5.01
N PHE A 52 -12.86 -22.94 -5.40
CA PHE A 52 -11.90 -21.96 -4.90
C PHE A 52 -12.07 -21.87 -3.38
N GLN A 53 -11.08 -22.37 -2.63
CA GLN A 53 -11.12 -22.43 -1.16
C GLN A 53 -10.38 -21.22 -0.57
N ALA A 54 -10.96 -20.59 0.44
CA ALA A 54 -10.31 -19.52 1.21
C ALA A 54 -9.06 -20.04 1.95
N GLY A 55 -8.11 -19.15 2.21
CA GLY A 55 -6.91 -19.42 2.99
C GLY A 55 -5.81 -20.12 2.20
N LEU A 56 -5.73 -19.87 0.90
CA LEU A 56 -4.66 -20.37 0.04
C LEU A 56 -3.62 -19.29 -0.27
N VAL A 57 -4.05 -18.05 -0.51
CA VAL A 57 -3.16 -16.95 -0.87
C VAL A 57 -2.24 -16.61 0.30
N THR A 58 -0.94 -16.53 0.04
CA THR A 58 0.07 -16.11 1.02
C THR A 58 0.46 -14.66 0.82
N ALA A 59 0.65 -13.92 1.90
CA ALA A 59 1.03 -12.52 1.87
C ALA A 59 1.90 -12.15 3.06
N ALA A 60 2.52 -10.98 3.00
CA ALA A 60 3.27 -10.40 4.11
C ALA A 60 2.92 -8.92 4.30
N GLU A 61 3.09 -8.42 5.53
CA GLU A 61 2.90 -7.02 5.91
C GLU A 61 4.26 -6.32 6.03
N TRP A 62 4.32 -5.08 5.56
CA TRP A 62 5.36 -4.13 5.91
C TRP A 62 4.78 -2.81 6.39
N ASN A 63 5.33 -2.25 7.46
CA ASN A 63 4.96 -0.93 7.94
C ASN A 63 6.17 0.00 7.96
N ASP A 64 6.23 0.93 7.00
CA ASP A 64 7.34 1.90 6.88
C ASP A 64 7.38 2.91 8.05
N LEU A 65 6.24 3.18 8.71
CA LEU A 65 6.19 4.09 9.85
C LEU A 65 6.87 3.50 11.08
N ASP A 66 6.68 2.19 11.32
CA ASP A 66 7.35 1.40 12.36
C ASP A 66 8.83 1.14 12.03
N ASN A 67 9.18 1.16 10.73
CA ASN A 67 10.52 0.90 10.21
C ASN A 67 11.14 2.15 9.57
N TRP A 68 10.94 3.33 10.17
CA TRP A 68 11.28 4.61 9.55
C TRP A 68 12.76 4.76 9.15
N THR A 69 13.68 4.24 9.95
CA THR A 69 15.11 4.25 9.62
C THR A 69 15.41 3.44 8.38
N PHE A 70 14.74 2.29 8.20
CA PHE A 70 14.87 1.49 6.99
C PHE A 70 14.36 2.27 5.77
N TRP A 71 13.15 2.83 5.85
CA TRP A 71 12.59 3.66 4.78
C TRP A 71 13.52 4.82 4.41
N SER A 72 13.98 5.57 5.42
CA SER A 72 14.86 6.72 5.23
C SER A 72 16.18 6.35 4.57
N ASN A 73 16.76 5.19 4.91
CA ASN A 73 17.97 4.71 4.26
C ASN A 73 17.68 4.24 2.82
N LEU A 74 16.57 3.54 2.61
CA LEU A 74 16.16 3.00 1.32
C LEU A 74 15.99 4.11 0.28
N VAL A 75 15.23 5.17 0.60
CA VAL A 75 14.97 6.28 -0.36
C VAL A 75 16.14 7.23 -0.55
N ASN A 76 17.21 7.07 0.23
CA ASN A 76 18.49 7.77 0.04
C ASN A 76 19.53 6.89 -0.68
N ASP A 77 19.20 5.63 -0.98
CA ASP A 77 20.01 4.76 -1.81
C ASP A 77 19.87 5.16 -3.28
N THR A 78 20.98 5.21 -4.01
CA THR A 78 21.03 5.60 -5.43
C THR A 78 20.20 4.72 -6.38
N ILE A 79 19.78 3.54 -5.92
CA ILE A 79 18.93 2.61 -6.69
C ILE A 79 17.44 2.97 -6.56
N TYR A 80 17.03 3.57 -5.43
CA TYR A 80 15.62 3.77 -5.09
C TYR A 80 15.22 5.25 -4.91
N ASP A 81 16.18 6.18 -4.97
CA ASP A 81 15.97 7.61 -4.75
C ASP A 81 15.04 8.29 -5.77
N ASN A 82 14.82 7.65 -6.93
CA ASN A 82 13.99 8.14 -8.02
C ASN A 82 12.49 7.79 -7.85
N TYR A 83 12.13 6.77 -7.09
CA TYR A 83 10.73 6.29 -7.02
C TYR A 83 9.79 7.26 -6.29
N PRO A 84 10.10 7.81 -5.09
CA PRO A 84 9.23 8.82 -4.49
C PRO A 84 9.10 10.10 -5.34
N PRO A 85 10.19 10.68 -5.89
CA PRO A 85 10.10 11.83 -6.80
C PRO A 85 9.33 11.57 -8.09
N TYR A 86 9.33 10.33 -8.62
CA TYR A 86 8.52 9.95 -9.78
C TYR A 86 7.03 10.23 -9.51
N TRP A 87 6.51 9.83 -8.34
CA TRP A 87 5.14 10.14 -7.92
C TRP A 87 4.96 11.52 -7.28
N LYS A 88 6.03 12.33 -7.23
CA LYS A 88 6.10 13.63 -6.55
C LYS A 88 5.73 13.55 -5.07
N PHE A 89 6.11 12.48 -4.39
CA PHE A 89 6.01 12.36 -2.93
C PHE A 89 7.38 12.63 -2.28
N TYR A 90 7.38 13.38 -1.19
CA TYR A 90 8.55 13.80 -0.42
C TYR A 90 8.27 13.68 1.08
N PRO A 91 8.24 12.46 1.65
CA PRO A 91 7.84 12.22 3.05
C PRO A 91 8.89 12.66 4.09
N GLY A 92 9.90 13.45 3.71
CA GLY A 92 11.03 13.79 4.58
C GLY A 92 10.66 14.67 5.79
N HIS A 93 9.52 15.36 5.76
CA HIS A 93 9.09 16.25 6.84
C HIS A 93 7.89 15.67 7.59
N ARG A 94 8.13 14.53 8.26
CA ARG A 94 7.16 13.80 9.07
C ARG A 94 6.94 14.46 10.43
N VAL A 95 5.69 14.53 10.86
CA VAL A 95 5.25 14.98 12.19
C VAL A 95 4.33 13.91 12.79
N ALA A 96 4.81 13.19 13.80
CA ALA A 96 4.02 12.18 14.49
C ALA A 96 3.37 12.76 15.75
N VAL A 97 2.08 12.49 15.95
CA VAL A 97 1.29 13.00 17.07
C VAL A 97 0.64 11.84 17.83
N GLN A 98 0.75 11.87 19.16
CA GLN A 98 0.10 10.92 20.08
C GLN A 98 -0.76 11.72 21.06
N LEU A 99 -2.07 11.48 21.04
CA LEU A 99 -3.03 12.11 21.95
C LEU A 99 -3.54 11.11 22.98
N ASN A 100 -3.40 11.46 24.25
CA ASN A 100 -3.89 10.65 25.37
C ASN A 100 -4.73 11.49 26.34
N ASN A 101 -5.64 10.84 27.07
CA ASN A 101 -6.32 11.37 28.24
C ASN A 101 -5.98 10.45 29.43
N GLY A 102 -4.99 10.85 30.22
CA GLY A 102 -4.36 9.93 31.16
C GLY A 102 -3.71 8.75 30.41
N GLU A 103 -4.13 7.53 30.73
CA GLU A 103 -3.64 6.30 30.09
C GLU A 103 -4.46 5.92 28.84
N ASN A 104 -5.58 6.59 28.57
CA ASN A 104 -6.48 6.23 27.48
C ASN A 104 -6.14 7.00 26.20
N PRO A 105 -6.11 6.36 25.02
CA PRO A 105 -5.94 7.05 23.76
C PRO A 105 -7.15 7.93 23.42
N VAL A 106 -6.91 9.09 22.82
CA VAL A 106 -7.96 9.96 22.28
C VAL A 106 -8.20 9.58 20.82
N VAL A 107 -9.29 8.88 20.55
CA VAL A 107 -9.59 8.29 19.25
C VAL A 107 -10.39 9.24 18.36
N ASN A 108 -10.12 9.25 17.06
CA ASN A 108 -10.85 10.02 16.03
C ASN A 108 -10.84 11.55 16.26
N ALA A 109 -9.87 12.07 17.02
CA ALA A 109 -9.66 13.51 17.20
C ALA A 109 -9.18 14.13 15.89
N ALA A 110 -9.73 15.28 15.53
CA ALA A 110 -9.33 16.00 14.32
C ALA A 110 -8.03 16.75 14.55
N LEU A 111 -7.05 16.54 13.68
CA LEU A 111 -5.79 17.25 13.67
C LEU A 111 -5.65 18.08 12.41
N GLU A 112 -5.09 19.27 12.53
CA GLU A 112 -4.80 20.14 11.40
C GLU A 112 -3.47 20.86 11.61
N LEU A 113 -2.58 20.76 10.63
CA LEU A 113 -1.29 21.44 10.63
C LEU A 113 -1.38 22.67 9.74
N LYS A 114 -1.11 23.84 10.30
CA LYS A 114 -1.19 25.12 9.58
C LYS A 114 0.13 25.83 9.53
N ARG A 115 0.32 26.64 8.47
CA ARG A 115 1.31 27.71 8.40
C ARG A 115 0.57 29.02 8.17
N ALA A 116 0.60 29.92 9.14
CA ALA A 116 -0.33 31.05 9.21
C ALA A 116 -1.79 30.56 9.02
N GLU A 117 -2.53 31.11 8.06
CA GLU A 117 -3.93 30.75 7.78
C GLU A 117 -4.08 29.52 6.85
N TYR A 118 -2.99 29.00 6.29
CA TYR A 118 -3.04 27.93 5.30
C TYR A 118 -3.01 26.55 5.97
N SER A 119 -4.04 25.74 5.68
CA SER A 119 -4.09 24.32 6.05
C SER A 119 -3.17 23.52 5.14
N LEU A 120 -2.23 22.78 5.73
CA LEU A 120 -1.23 21.99 5.00
C LEU A 120 -1.58 20.50 5.00
N TRP A 121 -1.96 19.99 6.18
CA TRP A 121 -2.30 18.60 6.37
C TRP A 121 -3.37 18.47 7.43
N LYS A 122 -4.31 17.56 7.19
CA LYS A 122 -5.32 17.18 8.17
C LYS A 122 -5.25 15.68 8.37
N ALA A 123 -5.48 15.26 9.60
CA ALA A 123 -5.47 13.86 9.98
C ALA A 123 -6.52 13.60 11.06
N ARG A 124 -6.77 12.33 11.36
CA ARG A 124 -7.47 11.92 12.57
C ARG A 124 -6.66 10.90 13.34
N THR A 125 -6.72 10.97 14.66
CA THR A 125 -6.09 9.96 15.50
C THR A 125 -6.77 8.60 15.37
N ASP A 126 -5.98 7.53 15.36
CA ASP A 126 -6.47 6.15 15.29
C ASP A 126 -6.88 5.59 16.66
N ASN A 127 -7.17 4.29 16.72
CA ASN A 127 -7.55 3.54 17.93
C ASN A 127 -6.50 3.63 19.05
N LEU A 128 -5.25 3.94 18.71
CA LEU A 128 -4.15 4.14 19.66
C LEU A 128 -3.91 5.62 19.97
N GLY A 129 -4.73 6.55 19.46
CA GLY A 129 -4.54 7.98 19.65
C GLY A 129 -3.43 8.57 18.77
N ARG A 130 -3.01 7.86 17.71
CA ARG A 130 -1.87 8.23 16.86
C ARG A 130 -2.31 8.80 15.52
N ALA A 131 -1.54 9.76 15.01
CA ALA A 131 -1.70 10.29 13.66
C ALA A 131 -0.35 10.69 13.08
N GLU A 132 -0.14 10.41 11.79
CA GLU A 132 1.00 10.92 11.03
C GLU A 132 0.55 12.13 10.21
N MET A 133 1.38 13.16 10.22
CA MET A 133 1.16 14.38 9.49
C MET A 133 2.41 14.75 8.71
N TRP A 134 2.23 15.48 7.61
CA TRP A 134 3.32 15.73 6.66
C TRP A 134 3.36 17.20 6.29
N ILE A 135 4.56 17.77 6.31
CA ILE A 135 4.81 19.10 5.76
C ILE A 135 5.34 18.93 4.35
N SER A 136 4.74 19.60 3.37
CA SER A 136 5.19 19.58 1.97
C SER A 136 5.28 18.18 1.34
N LEU A 137 4.39 17.24 1.69
CA LEU A 137 4.42 15.87 1.16
C LEU A 137 4.47 15.80 -0.36
N PHE A 138 3.86 16.75 -1.06
CA PHE A 138 3.79 16.78 -2.53
C PHE A 138 4.68 17.84 -3.19
N GLN A 139 5.54 18.47 -2.40
CA GLN A 139 6.44 19.52 -2.88
C GLN A 139 7.83 19.36 -2.28
N LYS A 140 8.82 19.14 -3.15
CA LYS A 140 10.22 19.06 -2.72
C LYS A 140 10.62 20.33 -1.97
N THR A 141 10.98 20.18 -0.70
CA THR A 141 11.39 21.27 0.19
C THR A 141 12.65 20.84 0.93
N GLU A 142 13.76 21.57 0.77
CA GLU A 142 15.05 21.17 1.33
C GLU A 142 15.17 21.49 2.83
N SER A 143 14.56 22.58 3.28
CA SER A 143 14.58 22.97 4.69
C SER A 143 13.31 23.70 5.08
N LEU A 144 12.92 23.56 6.35
CA LEU A 144 11.81 24.26 6.96
C LEU A 144 12.15 24.61 8.41
N SER A 145 11.40 25.55 8.99
CA SER A 145 11.46 25.84 10.42
C SER A 145 10.18 25.37 11.09
N MET A 146 10.27 24.49 12.08
CA MET A 146 9.09 23.99 12.81
C MET A 146 8.29 25.13 13.47
N ASN A 147 8.94 26.25 13.80
CA ASN A 147 8.31 27.43 14.38
C ASN A 147 7.31 28.14 13.45
N ASP A 148 7.34 27.84 12.15
CA ASP A 148 6.37 28.39 11.19
C ASP A 148 5.02 27.66 11.24
N TYR A 149 4.95 26.52 11.93
CA TYR A 149 3.81 25.62 11.89
C TYR A 149 3.14 25.50 13.26
N VAL A 150 1.80 25.44 13.23
CA VAL A 150 0.97 25.29 14.42
C VAL A 150 0.07 24.07 14.23
N LEU A 151 0.07 23.19 15.22
CA LEU A 151 -0.87 22.08 15.31
C LEU A 151 -2.17 22.57 15.92
N TYR A 152 -3.29 22.23 15.29
CA TYR A 152 -4.63 22.41 15.81
C TYR A 152 -5.21 21.04 16.17
N ILE A 153 -5.84 20.96 17.34
CA ILE A 153 -6.48 19.75 17.87
C ILE A 153 -7.95 20.08 18.09
N ASN A 154 -8.84 19.37 17.41
CA ASN A 154 -10.28 19.61 17.43
C ASN A 154 -10.66 21.09 17.17
N GLY A 155 -9.89 21.76 16.31
CA GLY A 155 -10.11 23.16 15.93
C GLY A 155 -9.45 24.20 16.84
N GLU A 156 -8.81 23.79 17.94
CA GLU A 156 -8.10 24.68 18.86
C GLU A 156 -6.59 24.62 18.63
N ALA A 157 -5.93 25.78 18.62
CA ALA A 157 -4.48 25.84 18.46
C ALA A 157 -3.78 25.24 19.68
N TRP A 158 -2.91 24.27 19.47
CA TRP A 158 -2.03 23.73 20.50
C TRP A 158 -0.86 24.68 20.74
N THR A 159 -0.59 25.01 22.00
CA THR A 159 0.42 26.01 22.40
C THR A 159 1.80 25.42 22.71
N GLY A 160 2.02 24.13 22.45
CA GLY A 160 3.31 23.49 22.66
C GLY A 160 4.30 23.73 21.53
N GLU A 161 5.55 23.32 21.74
CA GLU A 161 6.57 23.30 20.70
C GLU A 161 6.36 22.09 19.79
N LEU A 162 6.12 22.35 18.51
CA LEU A 162 5.94 21.30 17.52
C LEU A 162 7.29 20.69 17.12
N LYS A 163 7.38 19.37 17.24
CA LYS A 163 8.56 18.58 16.89
C LYS A 163 8.41 17.91 15.53
N SER A 164 9.50 17.87 14.77
CA SER A 164 9.61 16.91 13.66
C SER A 164 9.82 15.50 14.22
N PHE A 165 9.53 14.47 13.42
CA PHE A 165 9.67 13.08 13.85
C PHE A 165 11.09 12.71 14.31
N ASP A 166 12.12 13.30 13.71
CA ASP A 166 13.53 13.08 14.12
C ASP A 166 13.81 13.53 15.58
N GLN A 167 12.97 14.43 16.10
CA GLN A 167 13.01 14.88 17.50
C GLN A 167 12.07 14.06 18.41
N GLY A 168 11.38 13.05 17.86
CA GLY A 168 10.42 12.19 18.53
C GLY A 168 8.96 12.62 18.38
N TRP A 169 8.07 11.87 19.02
CA TRP A 169 6.63 12.07 18.97
C TRP A 169 6.19 13.37 19.65
N ASN A 170 5.16 14.02 19.11
CA ASN A 170 4.40 15.06 19.80
C ASN A 170 3.37 14.38 20.71
N GLU A 171 3.79 14.04 21.93
CA GLU A 171 2.93 13.44 22.95
C GLU A 171 2.16 14.51 23.72
N ILE A 172 0.84 14.48 23.65
CA ILE A 172 -0.04 15.53 24.19
C ILE A 172 -1.13 14.89 25.03
N SER A 173 -1.22 15.33 26.29
CA SER A 173 -2.28 14.93 27.20
C SER A 173 -3.44 15.93 27.15
N LEU A 174 -4.62 15.47 26.74
CA LEU A 174 -5.86 16.25 26.74
C LEU A 174 -6.65 16.03 28.03
N SER A 175 -7.48 17.02 28.39
CA SER A 175 -8.35 16.96 29.57
C SER A 175 -9.59 16.06 29.38
N SER A 176 -9.97 15.77 28.13
CA SER A 176 -11.06 14.85 27.78
C SER A 176 -10.65 13.96 26.60
N ALA A 177 -11.07 12.70 26.61
CA ALA A 177 -10.86 11.76 25.52
C ALA A 177 -11.89 11.90 24.38
N GLY A 178 -12.96 12.67 24.58
CA GLY A 178 -14.09 12.72 23.66
C GLY A 178 -14.92 11.43 23.66
N GLU A 179 -15.77 11.27 22.65
CA GLU A 179 -16.48 10.01 22.41
C GLU A 179 -15.50 8.97 21.86
N ASN A 180 -15.66 7.71 22.27
CA ASN A 180 -14.92 6.60 21.69
C ASN A 180 -15.90 5.74 20.87
N PRO A 181 -16.05 5.99 19.56
CA PRO A 181 -17.02 5.28 18.76
C PRO A 181 -16.71 3.78 18.71
N ASN A 182 -17.69 2.95 18.38
CA ASN A 182 -17.50 1.53 18.15
C ASN A 182 -17.71 1.13 16.68
N ARG A 183 -17.92 2.10 15.79
CA ARG A 183 -18.13 1.87 14.36
C ARG A 183 -16.80 1.62 13.65
N VAL A 184 -16.72 0.54 12.88
CA VAL A 184 -15.60 0.18 12.02
C VAL A 184 -16.10 0.13 10.58
N GLU A 185 -15.43 0.84 9.68
CA GLU A 185 -15.77 0.88 8.26
C GLU A 185 -14.66 0.26 7.42
N LEU A 186 -15.00 -0.78 6.65
CA LEU A 186 -14.09 -1.47 5.74
C LEU A 186 -14.57 -1.30 4.30
N ALA A 187 -13.73 -0.76 3.43
CA ALA A 187 -13.97 -0.71 2.00
C ALA A 187 -12.95 -1.61 1.28
N PHE A 188 -13.43 -2.44 0.37
CA PHE A 188 -12.57 -3.20 -0.55
C PHE A 188 -12.56 -2.50 -1.91
N VAL A 189 -11.42 -2.01 -2.34
CA VAL A 189 -11.20 -1.37 -3.65
C VAL A 189 -10.40 -2.34 -4.49
N VAL A 190 -11.03 -3.00 -5.45
CA VAL A 190 -10.51 -4.20 -6.09
C VAL A 190 -10.39 -4.01 -7.60
N ASP A 191 -9.21 -4.29 -8.12
CA ASP A 191 -8.96 -4.44 -9.55
C ASP A 191 -9.73 -5.67 -10.09
N ALA A 192 -10.51 -5.46 -11.15
CA ALA A 192 -11.25 -6.51 -11.86
C ALA A 192 -10.99 -6.49 -13.37
N THR A 193 -9.76 -6.16 -13.75
CA THR A 193 -9.22 -6.31 -15.11
C THR A 193 -8.93 -7.78 -15.38
N GLY A 194 -8.72 -8.13 -16.66
CA GLY A 194 -8.54 -9.52 -17.08
C GLY A 194 -7.31 -10.21 -16.47
N SER A 195 -6.24 -9.48 -16.14
CA SER A 195 -5.03 -10.05 -15.52
C SER A 195 -5.29 -10.61 -14.11
N MET A 196 -6.25 -10.02 -13.38
CA MET A 196 -6.70 -10.49 -12.07
C MET A 196 -7.61 -11.73 -12.13
N SER A 197 -7.89 -12.33 -13.30
CA SER A 197 -8.93 -13.37 -13.41
C SER A 197 -8.75 -14.58 -12.51
N ASP A 198 -7.52 -15.08 -12.39
CA ASP A 198 -7.23 -16.26 -11.58
C ASP A 198 -7.19 -15.86 -10.09
N GLU A 199 -6.50 -14.77 -9.76
CA GLU A 199 -6.36 -14.22 -8.41
C GLU A 199 -7.70 -13.76 -7.82
N LEU A 200 -8.60 -13.19 -8.62
CA LEU A 200 -9.88 -12.62 -8.17
C LEU A 200 -10.81 -13.68 -7.58
N GLU A 201 -10.82 -14.90 -8.12
CA GLU A 201 -11.67 -15.96 -7.58
C GLU A 201 -11.20 -16.44 -6.20
N PHE A 202 -9.90 -16.60 -5.99
CA PHE A 202 -9.34 -16.86 -4.66
C PHE A 202 -9.59 -15.69 -3.71
N LEU A 203 -9.41 -14.46 -4.21
CA LEU A 203 -9.62 -13.26 -3.44
C LEU A 203 -11.06 -13.12 -2.95
N LYS A 204 -12.06 -13.39 -3.79
CA LYS A 204 -13.47 -13.38 -3.36
C LYS A 204 -13.71 -14.32 -2.18
N SER A 205 -13.14 -15.53 -2.23
CA SER A 205 -13.25 -16.50 -1.14
C SER A 205 -12.54 -16.02 0.13
N ASP A 206 -11.36 -15.42 0.00
CA ASP A 206 -10.62 -14.85 1.13
C ASP A 206 -11.35 -13.66 1.75
N LEU A 207 -11.89 -12.75 0.95
CA LEU A 207 -12.66 -11.61 1.43
C LEU A 207 -13.92 -12.05 2.17
N GLN A 208 -14.58 -13.12 1.71
CA GLN A 208 -15.71 -13.72 2.42
C GLN A 208 -15.27 -14.27 3.79
N ASP A 209 -14.20 -15.08 3.86
CA ASP A 209 -13.68 -15.62 5.13
C ASP A 209 -13.24 -14.51 6.10
N VAL A 210 -12.66 -13.42 5.59
CA VAL A 210 -12.31 -12.24 6.39
C VAL A 210 -13.55 -11.61 7.00
N LEU A 211 -14.59 -11.38 6.21
CA LEU A 211 -15.82 -10.74 6.70
C LEU A 211 -16.56 -11.61 7.71
N ASP A 212 -16.63 -12.92 7.48
CA ASP A 212 -17.23 -13.87 8.41
C ASP A 212 -16.41 -13.90 9.72
N SER A 213 -15.09 -14.03 9.64
CA SER A 213 -14.18 -14.05 10.80
C SER A 213 -14.26 -12.78 11.66
N VAL A 214 -14.32 -11.60 11.04
CA VAL A 214 -14.41 -10.32 11.77
C VAL A 214 -15.78 -10.17 12.42
N SER A 215 -16.85 -10.57 11.73
CA SER A 215 -18.22 -10.52 12.26
C SER A 215 -18.40 -11.43 13.49
N GLU A 216 -17.76 -12.60 13.49
CA GLU A 216 -17.81 -13.54 14.62
C GLU A 216 -16.98 -13.10 15.83
N THR A 217 -15.83 -12.44 15.60
CA THR A 217 -14.86 -12.17 16.68
C THR A 217 -15.02 -10.81 17.35
N ASN A 218 -15.68 -9.84 16.72
CA ASN A 218 -15.77 -8.46 17.21
C ASN A 218 -17.18 -8.07 17.68
N ILE A 219 -17.73 -8.78 18.68
CA ILE A 219 -19.12 -8.59 19.17
C ILE A 219 -19.44 -7.17 19.68
N ASN A 220 -18.42 -6.37 19.99
CA ASN A 220 -18.59 -5.00 20.53
C ASN A 220 -18.44 -3.90 19.48
N LEU A 221 -18.01 -4.23 18.25
CA LEU A 221 -17.80 -3.27 17.17
C LEU A 221 -18.91 -3.37 16.14
N ASN A 222 -19.40 -2.22 15.70
CA ASN A 222 -20.40 -2.11 14.65
C ASN A 222 -19.68 -2.08 13.30
N LEU A 223 -19.59 -3.24 12.65
CA LEU A 223 -18.94 -3.38 11.35
C LEU A 223 -19.84 -2.87 10.22
N PHE A 224 -19.29 -2.01 9.36
CA PHE A 224 -19.89 -1.58 8.11
C PHE A 224 -18.92 -1.87 6.97
N THR A 225 -19.45 -2.41 5.87
CA THR A 225 -18.63 -2.85 4.73
C THR A 225 -19.13 -2.24 3.44
N ALA A 226 -18.21 -1.93 2.53
CA ALA A 226 -18.46 -1.42 1.19
C ALA A 226 -17.48 -2.06 0.21
N ALA A 227 -17.77 -1.97 -1.08
CA ALA A 227 -16.86 -2.45 -2.11
C ALA A 227 -16.90 -1.54 -3.35
N VAL A 228 -15.73 -1.32 -3.95
CA VAL A 228 -15.49 -0.60 -5.20
C VAL A 228 -14.72 -1.54 -6.09
N PHE A 229 -15.20 -1.76 -7.31
CA PHE A 229 -14.50 -2.53 -8.32
C PHE A 229 -14.21 -1.63 -9.50
N TYR A 230 -13.00 -1.73 -10.03
CA TYR A 230 -12.55 -0.92 -11.15
C TYR A 230 -11.91 -1.77 -12.23
N ARG A 231 -11.88 -1.20 -13.44
CA ARG A 231 -11.15 -1.68 -14.61
C ARG A 231 -10.46 -0.48 -15.26
N ASP A 232 -10.30 -0.47 -16.58
CA ASP A 232 -9.71 0.67 -17.28
C ASP A 232 -10.68 1.56 -18.06
N GLU A 233 -10.14 2.68 -18.52
CA GLU A 233 -10.77 3.59 -19.46
C GLU A 233 -11.10 2.91 -20.79
N GLY A 234 -12.39 2.94 -21.17
CA GLY A 234 -12.87 2.33 -22.42
C GLY A 234 -13.45 0.92 -22.25
N ASP A 235 -13.34 0.33 -21.06
CA ASP A 235 -14.02 -0.92 -20.70
C ASP A 235 -15.52 -0.73 -20.49
N GLU A 236 -16.25 -1.83 -20.23
CA GLU A 236 -17.70 -1.80 -19.93
C GLU A 236 -18.02 -0.81 -18.79
N TYR A 237 -17.10 -0.66 -17.85
CA TYR A 237 -17.13 0.35 -16.81
C TYR A 237 -15.71 0.64 -16.31
N VAL A 238 -15.47 1.88 -15.90
CA VAL A 238 -14.23 2.24 -15.20
C VAL A 238 -14.37 1.90 -13.72
N VAL A 239 -15.48 2.27 -13.07
CA VAL A 239 -15.76 1.96 -11.66
C VAL A 239 -17.22 1.61 -11.43
N LYS A 240 -17.49 0.62 -10.57
CA LYS A 240 -18.80 0.32 -9.97
C LYS A 240 -18.62 0.09 -8.46
N HIS A 241 -19.60 0.48 -7.65
CA HIS A 241 -19.49 0.32 -6.19
C HIS A 241 -20.79 -0.07 -5.50
N SER A 242 -20.65 -0.69 -4.33
CA SER A 242 -21.68 -0.92 -3.32
C SER A 242 -21.34 -0.11 -2.06
N GLY A 243 -22.29 0.71 -1.59
CA GLY A 243 -22.11 1.58 -0.43
C GLY A 243 -22.05 0.85 0.91
N PHE A 244 -21.71 1.59 1.97
CA PHE A 244 -21.60 1.04 3.32
C PHE A 244 -22.92 0.45 3.84
N THR A 245 -22.84 -0.78 4.34
CA THR A 245 -23.93 -1.49 4.98
C THR A 245 -23.44 -2.29 6.19
N ALA A 246 -24.28 -2.43 7.21
CA ALA A 246 -24.02 -3.31 8.36
C ALA A 246 -24.32 -4.79 8.05
N GLU A 247 -25.03 -5.06 6.94
CA GLU A 247 -25.31 -6.42 6.48
C GLU A 247 -24.16 -6.89 5.58
N THR A 248 -23.15 -7.53 6.17
CA THR A 248 -21.96 -8.02 5.46
C THR A 248 -22.30 -8.93 4.28
N ALA A 249 -23.39 -9.71 4.39
CA ALA A 249 -23.91 -10.54 3.30
C ALA A 249 -24.22 -9.73 2.02
N THR A 250 -24.65 -8.47 2.13
CA THR A 250 -24.87 -7.61 0.96
C THR A 250 -23.55 -7.34 0.23
N THR A 251 -22.48 -7.02 0.97
CA THR A 251 -21.15 -6.78 0.40
C THR A 251 -20.55 -8.06 -0.18
N ILE A 252 -20.70 -9.19 0.51
CA ILE A 252 -20.25 -10.52 0.03
C ILE A 252 -20.95 -10.87 -1.29
N ASN A 253 -22.27 -10.73 -1.35
CA ASN A 253 -23.04 -11.01 -2.58
C ASN A 253 -22.61 -10.08 -3.73
N TYR A 254 -22.32 -8.81 -3.42
CA TYR A 254 -21.83 -7.86 -4.42
C TYR A 254 -20.44 -8.28 -4.96
N ILE A 255 -19.50 -8.62 -4.07
CA ILE A 255 -18.16 -9.12 -4.44
C ILE A 255 -18.25 -10.40 -5.27
N GLY A 256 -19.07 -11.37 -4.85
CA GLY A 256 -19.24 -12.65 -5.54
C GLY A 256 -19.84 -12.52 -6.94
N ALA A 257 -20.57 -11.44 -7.22
CA ALA A 257 -21.16 -11.18 -8.53
C ALA A 257 -20.18 -10.56 -9.55
N GLN A 258 -19.03 -10.06 -9.09
CA GLN A 258 -18.05 -9.40 -9.97
C GLN A 258 -17.30 -10.42 -10.82
N ARG A 259 -16.70 -9.98 -11.91
CA ARG A 259 -15.87 -10.81 -12.79
C ARG A 259 -14.72 -9.97 -13.30
N ALA A 260 -13.54 -10.56 -13.34
CA ALA A 260 -12.42 -10.02 -14.07
C ALA A 260 -12.76 -10.07 -15.56
N ASP A 261 -12.55 -8.96 -16.27
CA ASP A 261 -12.71 -8.91 -17.72
C ASP A 261 -12.02 -7.65 -18.25
N ALA A 262 -11.83 -7.62 -19.57
CA ALA A 262 -11.27 -6.50 -20.29
C ALA A 262 -9.89 -6.06 -19.75
N GLY A 263 -9.53 -4.79 -19.96
CA GLY A 263 -8.14 -4.34 -19.91
C GLY A 263 -7.33 -4.74 -21.15
N GLY A 264 -6.01 -4.57 -21.08
CA GLY A 264 -5.10 -5.01 -22.14
C GLY A 264 -3.92 -4.07 -22.36
N ASP A 265 -4.06 -2.80 -21.99
CA ASP A 265 -2.93 -1.94 -21.67
C ASP A 265 -2.62 -1.98 -20.18
N TYR A 266 -1.34 -2.03 -19.87
CA TYR A 266 -0.77 -1.79 -18.55
C TYR A 266 -0.25 -0.37 -18.65
N PRO A 267 -0.90 0.66 -18.06
CA PRO A 267 -1.49 0.77 -16.71
C PRO A 267 -3.03 0.79 -16.61
N GLU A 268 -3.58 0.89 -15.38
CA GLU A 268 -5.03 0.80 -15.06
C GLU A 268 -5.61 2.05 -14.33
N ALA A 269 -6.94 2.13 -14.14
CA ALA A 269 -7.64 3.30 -13.58
C ALA A 269 -7.68 3.40 -12.03
N VAL A 270 -6.57 3.07 -11.35
CA VAL A 270 -6.46 3.07 -9.86
C VAL A 270 -6.88 4.41 -9.23
N HIS A 271 -6.51 5.53 -9.87
CA HIS A 271 -6.83 6.88 -9.39
C HIS A 271 -8.34 7.16 -9.36
N THR A 272 -9.10 6.69 -10.36
CA THR A 272 -10.55 6.80 -10.42
C THR A 272 -11.21 5.96 -9.33
N ALA A 273 -10.67 4.76 -9.07
CA ALA A 273 -11.13 3.87 -8.00
C ALA A 273 -10.92 4.50 -6.61
N LEU A 274 -9.73 5.06 -6.35
CA LEU A 274 -9.42 5.79 -5.13
C LEU A 274 -10.34 6.99 -4.93
N ASN A 275 -10.54 7.80 -5.98
CA ASN A 275 -11.45 8.94 -5.91
C ASN A 275 -12.88 8.49 -5.55
N THR A 276 -13.40 7.45 -6.20
CA THR A 276 -14.73 6.89 -5.92
C THR A 276 -14.82 6.37 -4.48
N ALA A 277 -13.83 5.58 -4.05
CA ALA A 277 -13.79 5.01 -2.71
C ALA A 277 -13.77 6.07 -1.62
N LEU A 278 -13.09 7.20 -1.85
CA LEU A 278 -12.90 8.23 -0.82
C LEU A 278 -13.95 9.34 -0.87
N ASN A 279 -14.49 9.69 -2.03
CA ASN A 279 -15.49 10.75 -2.18
C ASN A 279 -16.94 10.24 -2.20
N GLU A 280 -17.20 9.10 -2.84
CA GLU A 280 -18.57 8.65 -3.10
C GLU A 280 -19.06 7.68 -2.02
N LEU A 281 -18.18 6.84 -1.46
CA LEU A 281 -18.54 6.09 -0.26
C LEU A 281 -18.76 7.04 0.92
N GLN A 282 -19.92 6.90 1.56
CA GLN A 282 -20.35 7.76 2.66
C GLN A 282 -19.71 7.35 3.99
N TRP A 283 -18.38 7.54 4.10
CA TRP A 283 -17.63 7.31 5.34
C TRP A 283 -18.20 8.14 6.49
N SER A 284 -18.45 7.49 7.63
CA SER A 284 -18.96 8.16 8.82
C SER A 284 -17.91 9.08 9.41
N GLN A 285 -18.30 10.26 9.91
CA GLN A 285 -17.41 11.13 10.69
C GLN A 285 -17.16 10.61 12.13
N GLN A 286 -17.97 9.65 12.57
CA GLN A 286 -17.93 9.06 13.92
C GLN A 286 -17.53 7.58 13.87
N ALA A 287 -16.73 7.15 12.88
CA ALA A 287 -16.11 5.84 12.93
C ALA A 287 -14.86 5.89 13.83
N ARG A 288 -14.67 4.82 14.61
CA ARG A 288 -13.43 4.56 15.32
C ARG A 288 -12.30 4.33 14.33
N THR A 289 -12.59 3.52 13.31
CA THR A 289 -11.63 3.01 12.36
C THR A 289 -12.23 3.00 10.98
N ARG A 290 -11.45 3.42 9.99
CA ARG A 290 -11.80 3.41 8.58
C ARG A 290 -10.62 2.80 7.82
N ILE A 291 -10.85 1.73 7.08
CA ILE A 291 -9.82 1.03 6.31
C ILE A 291 -10.31 0.86 4.88
N ALA A 292 -9.53 1.33 3.92
CA ALA A 292 -9.69 1.02 2.51
C ALA A 292 -8.58 0.02 2.12
N PHE A 293 -8.96 -1.24 1.91
CA PHE A 293 -8.07 -2.21 1.29
C PHE A 293 -8.03 -1.95 -0.21
N LEU A 294 -6.87 -1.64 -0.77
CA LEU A 294 -6.68 -1.40 -2.21
C LEU A 294 -5.95 -2.60 -2.83
N LEU A 295 -6.62 -3.35 -3.68
CA LEU A 295 -6.12 -4.59 -4.28
C LEU A 295 -5.87 -4.35 -5.77
N LEU A 296 -4.65 -4.64 -6.22
CA LEU A 296 -4.18 -4.31 -7.57
C LEU A 296 -2.99 -5.17 -8.01
N ASP A 297 -2.88 -5.42 -9.31
CA ASP A 297 -1.77 -6.08 -10.00
C ASP A 297 -1.08 -5.17 -11.04
N ALA A 298 -1.56 -3.92 -11.21
CA ALA A 298 -1.04 -2.96 -12.19
C ALA A 298 -0.92 -1.52 -11.62
N PRO A 299 -0.03 -0.69 -12.20
CA PRO A 299 0.14 0.72 -11.85
C PRO A 299 -1.09 1.54 -12.26
N PRO A 300 -1.31 2.71 -11.61
CA PRO A 300 -2.13 3.74 -12.22
C PRO A 300 -1.53 4.27 -13.52
N HIS A 301 -2.38 4.75 -14.42
CA HIS A 301 -1.96 5.62 -15.52
C HIS A 301 -1.05 6.76 -15.05
N TYR A 302 -0.03 7.11 -15.83
CA TYR A 302 0.93 8.15 -15.44
C TYR A 302 0.78 9.43 -16.26
N THR A 303 -0.03 10.36 -15.73
CA THR A 303 -0.12 11.74 -16.22
C THR A 303 -0.07 12.73 -15.06
N THR A 304 0.17 14.02 -15.33
CA THR A 304 0.14 15.03 -14.27
C THR A 304 -1.24 15.12 -13.59
N ALA A 305 -2.32 14.91 -14.34
CA ALA A 305 -3.67 14.89 -13.77
C ALA A 305 -3.83 13.71 -12.81
N VAL A 306 -3.45 12.50 -13.25
CA VAL A 306 -3.55 11.29 -12.41
C VAL A 306 -2.72 11.39 -11.14
N VAL A 307 -1.48 11.90 -11.24
CA VAL A 307 -0.64 12.12 -10.05
C VAL A 307 -1.33 13.09 -9.08
N ASN A 308 -1.90 14.19 -9.57
CA ASN A 308 -2.62 15.13 -8.71
C ASN A 308 -3.87 14.50 -8.06
N ASP A 309 -4.60 13.66 -8.78
CA ASP A 309 -5.80 12.98 -8.26
C ASP A 309 -5.45 11.97 -7.16
N ILE A 310 -4.34 11.24 -7.31
CA ILE A 310 -3.80 10.36 -6.27
C ILE A 310 -3.40 11.17 -5.04
N GLN A 311 -2.69 12.29 -5.21
CA GLN A 311 -2.29 13.15 -4.10
C GLN A 311 -3.49 13.72 -3.34
N ALA A 312 -4.52 14.19 -4.07
CA ALA A 312 -5.77 14.67 -3.48
C ALA A 312 -6.50 13.55 -2.72
N SER A 313 -6.51 12.33 -3.27
CA SER A 313 -7.06 11.14 -2.62
C SER A 313 -6.35 10.84 -1.30
N VAL A 314 -5.02 10.86 -1.27
CA VAL A 314 -4.25 10.64 -0.03
C VAL A 314 -4.55 11.70 1.02
N GLN A 315 -4.61 12.99 0.64
CA GLN A 315 -4.97 14.07 1.59
C GLN A 315 -6.36 13.87 2.17
N LEU A 316 -7.33 13.50 1.32
CA LEU A 316 -8.70 13.27 1.74
C LEU A 316 -8.81 12.06 2.66
N ALA A 317 -8.08 10.98 2.35
CA ALA A 317 -8.02 9.78 3.19
C ALA A 317 -7.47 10.13 4.57
N ALA A 318 -6.34 10.85 4.65
CA ALA A 318 -5.76 11.31 5.91
C ALA A 318 -6.74 12.22 6.68
N GLU A 319 -7.36 13.22 6.04
CA GLU A 319 -8.35 14.12 6.65
C GLU A 319 -9.54 13.35 7.25
N LYS A 320 -10.01 12.32 6.54
CA LYS A 320 -11.10 11.46 7.00
C LYS A 320 -10.66 10.38 8.00
N GLY A 321 -9.35 10.22 8.25
CA GLY A 321 -8.81 9.15 9.08
C GLY A 321 -9.01 7.76 8.45
N ILE A 322 -9.01 7.67 7.13
CA ILE A 322 -9.07 6.43 6.35
C ILE A 322 -7.65 5.94 6.15
N LYS A 323 -7.36 4.74 6.66
CA LYS A 323 -6.11 4.03 6.40
C LYS A 323 -6.23 3.35 5.04
N ILE A 324 -5.37 3.70 4.09
CA ILE A 324 -5.24 2.96 2.83
C ILE A 324 -4.27 1.82 3.11
N ILE A 325 -4.70 0.58 2.88
CA ILE A 325 -3.88 -0.62 3.00
C ILE A 325 -3.82 -1.26 1.62
N PRO A 326 -2.79 -0.97 0.83
CA PRO A 326 -2.59 -1.64 -0.44
C PRO A 326 -2.23 -3.11 -0.23
N ILE A 327 -2.77 -3.97 -1.08
CA ILE A 327 -2.45 -5.39 -1.21
C ILE A 327 -2.08 -5.59 -2.68
N THR A 328 -0.79 -5.65 -2.95
CA THR A 328 -0.30 -5.82 -4.33
C THR A 328 -0.19 -7.29 -4.68
N ALA A 329 -0.73 -7.66 -5.83
CA ALA A 329 -0.63 -9.00 -6.41
C ALA A 329 0.57 -9.09 -7.36
N SER A 330 0.53 -10.06 -8.27
CA SER A 330 1.51 -10.22 -9.34
C SER A 330 1.49 -9.00 -10.28
N GLY A 331 2.40 -8.91 -11.26
CA GLY A 331 2.32 -7.88 -12.29
C GLY A 331 2.86 -6.47 -11.95
N ILE A 332 2.85 -6.05 -10.67
CA ILE A 332 3.33 -4.71 -10.31
C ILE A 332 4.85 -4.53 -10.49
N ASP A 333 5.28 -3.30 -10.74
CA ASP A 333 6.68 -2.89 -10.79
C ASP A 333 7.14 -2.16 -9.50
N LYS A 334 8.41 -1.72 -9.48
CA LYS A 334 8.99 -1.03 -8.32
C LYS A 334 8.44 0.37 -8.14
N GLU A 335 8.15 1.07 -9.24
CA GLU A 335 7.44 2.34 -9.22
C GLU A 335 6.10 2.20 -8.47
N THR A 336 5.34 1.14 -8.74
CA THR A 336 4.05 0.85 -8.11
C THR A 336 4.21 0.43 -6.66
N GLU A 337 5.17 -0.45 -6.34
CA GLU A 337 5.48 -0.83 -4.95
C GLU A 337 5.69 0.41 -4.07
N PHE A 338 6.54 1.34 -4.54
CA PHE A 338 6.85 2.55 -3.79
C PHE A 338 5.64 3.49 -3.69
N LEU A 339 4.82 3.61 -4.73
CA LEU A 339 3.57 4.36 -4.64
C LEU A 339 2.67 3.78 -3.54
N MET A 340 2.45 2.47 -3.54
CA MET A 340 1.59 1.81 -2.55
C MET A 340 2.09 2.02 -1.13
N ARG A 341 3.40 1.89 -0.90
CA ARG A 341 4.03 2.18 0.40
C ARG A 341 3.84 3.64 0.82
N LEU A 342 3.95 4.58 -0.12
CA LEU A 342 3.69 6.01 0.12
C LEU A 342 2.22 6.29 0.50
N LEU A 343 1.25 5.65 -0.17
CA LEU A 343 -0.17 5.77 0.18
C LEU A 343 -0.43 5.25 1.60
N ALA A 344 0.14 4.08 1.93
CA ALA A 344 0.00 3.45 3.23
C ALA A 344 0.56 4.34 4.35
N MET A 345 1.84 4.76 4.25
CA MET A 345 2.45 5.58 5.30
C MET A 345 1.77 6.94 5.46
N ALA A 346 1.35 7.56 4.35
CA ALA A 346 0.70 8.87 4.38
C ALA A 346 -0.65 8.85 5.12
N THR A 347 -1.26 7.66 5.25
CA THR A 347 -2.59 7.46 5.83
C THR A 347 -2.58 6.61 7.11
N ASN A 348 -1.43 6.46 7.77
CA ASN A 348 -1.27 5.62 8.98
C ASN A 348 -1.59 4.12 8.75
N GLY A 349 -1.48 3.63 7.52
CA GLY A 349 -1.72 2.25 7.12
C GLY A 349 -0.45 1.38 7.12
N SER A 350 -0.60 0.17 6.58
CA SER A 350 0.49 -0.77 6.28
C SER A 350 0.44 -1.15 4.79
N TYR A 351 1.57 -1.58 4.25
CA TYR A 351 1.67 -2.17 2.94
C TYR A 351 1.57 -3.70 3.05
N VAL A 352 0.79 -4.32 2.18
CA VAL A 352 0.66 -5.77 2.07
C VAL A 352 1.03 -6.18 0.65
N PHE A 353 1.76 -7.29 0.53
CA PHE A 353 2.13 -7.86 -0.77
C PHE A 353 1.92 -9.37 -0.75
N ILE A 354 1.30 -9.89 -1.80
CA ILE A 354 1.12 -11.33 -2.01
C ILE A 354 2.49 -11.94 -2.34
N THR A 355 2.75 -13.13 -1.81
CA THR A 355 4.02 -13.84 -1.96
C THR A 355 3.83 -15.13 -2.77
N ASN A 356 4.92 -15.58 -3.41
CA ASN A 356 4.92 -16.80 -4.22
C ASN A 356 4.84 -18.11 -3.40
N ASP A 357 4.83 -18.06 -2.05
CA ASP A 357 4.89 -19.25 -1.18
C ASP A 357 3.70 -20.21 -1.36
N SER A 358 2.52 -19.69 -1.69
CA SER A 358 1.32 -20.48 -1.98
C SER A 358 1.32 -21.10 -3.38
N GLY A 359 2.09 -20.54 -4.31
CA GLY A 359 1.99 -20.87 -5.74
C GLY A 359 0.69 -20.39 -6.42
N VAL A 360 -0.10 -19.53 -5.77
CA VAL A 360 -1.31 -18.93 -6.34
C VAL A 360 -0.96 -17.66 -7.11
N GLY A 361 -1.51 -17.52 -8.30
CA GLY A 361 -1.27 -16.36 -9.18
C GLY A 361 0.04 -16.43 -9.96
N ASN A 362 0.34 -15.36 -10.70
CA ASN A 362 1.59 -15.24 -11.45
C ASN A 362 2.79 -14.90 -10.53
N GLU A 363 3.99 -14.80 -11.10
CA GLU A 363 5.20 -14.45 -10.33
C GLU A 363 5.09 -13.03 -9.73
N HIS A 364 5.31 -12.94 -8.43
CA HIS A 364 5.33 -11.69 -7.66
C HIS A 364 6.76 -11.17 -7.55
N ILE A 365 6.93 -9.84 -7.66
CA ILE A 365 8.22 -9.21 -7.41
C ILE A 365 8.64 -9.40 -5.94
N GLN A 366 9.95 -9.51 -5.69
CA GLN A 366 10.46 -9.45 -4.32
C GLN A 366 10.29 -8.02 -3.79
N ALA A 367 9.52 -7.82 -2.72
CA ALA A 367 9.31 -6.51 -2.11
C ALA A 367 10.64 -5.90 -1.58
N SER A 368 10.82 -4.59 -1.75
CA SER A 368 12.00 -3.84 -1.27
C SER A 368 11.86 -3.47 0.21
N VAL A 369 11.64 -4.48 1.05
CA VAL A 369 11.38 -4.36 2.50
C VAL A 369 12.43 -5.10 3.33
N GLY A 370 12.40 -4.94 4.65
CA GLY A 370 13.26 -5.69 5.56
C GLY A 370 12.80 -7.14 5.76
N GLU A 371 13.20 -7.76 6.86
CA GLU A 371 12.68 -9.09 7.22
C GLU A 371 11.17 -9.03 7.47
N TYR A 372 10.44 -10.01 6.94
CA TYR A 372 8.98 -10.11 7.06
C TYR A 372 8.54 -11.54 7.37
N GLN A 373 7.31 -11.67 7.86
CA GLN A 373 6.65 -12.95 8.10
C GLN A 373 5.59 -13.20 7.03
N VAL A 374 5.63 -14.38 6.43
CA VAL A 374 4.58 -14.86 5.53
C VAL A 374 3.41 -15.41 6.33
N GLU A 375 2.20 -14.99 5.97
CA GLU A 375 0.91 -15.42 6.53
C GLU A 375 -0.06 -15.76 5.40
N LEU A 376 -1.19 -16.40 5.74
CA LEU A 376 -2.32 -16.47 4.81
C LEU A 376 -2.97 -15.08 4.72
N LEU A 377 -3.31 -14.64 3.51
CA LEU A 377 -3.84 -13.30 3.23
C LEU A 377 -5.08 -13.01 4.07
N ASN A 378 -6.06 -13.93 4.09
CA ASN A 378 -7.25 -13.78 4.92
C ASN A 378 -6.93 -13.58 6.42
N LYS A 379 -5.98 -14.35 6.98
CA LYS A 379 -5.59 -14.23 8.39
C LYS A 379 -4.82 -12.94 8.66
N LEU A 380 -3.96 -12.53 7.74
CA LEU A 380 -3.27 -11.24 7.79
C LEU A 380 -4.26 -10.08 7.76
N MET A 381 -5.27 -10.11 6.88
CA MET A 381 -6.30 -9.08 6.81
C MET A 381 -7.13 -9.00 8.10
N VAL A 382 -7.56 -10.14 8.66
CA VAL A 382 -8.25 -10.19 9.96
C VAL A 382 -7.36 -9.59 11.06
N ARG A 383 -6.06 -9.92 11.08
CA ARG A 383 -5.09 -9.38 12.04
C ARG A 383 -4.95 -7.86 11.90
N LEU A 384 -4.88 -7.33 10.67
CA LEU A 384 -4.81 -5.89 10.42
C LEU A 384 -6.08 -5.16 10.83
N ILE A 385 -7.25 -5.73 10.54
CA ILE A 385 -8.53 -5.15 10.98
C ILE A 385 -8.54 -5.01 12.50
N LYS A 386 -8.17 -6.07 13.24
CA LYS A 386 -8.06 -6.04 14.70
C LYS A 386 -7.04 -5.03 15.21
N LYS A 387 -5.82 -5.04 14.64
CA LYS A 387 -4.73 -4.09 14.97
C LYS A 387 -5.22 -2.63 14.94
N TYR A 388 -6.06 -2.29 13.97
CA TYR A 388 -6.54 -0.92 13.78
C TYR A 388 -7.92 -0.64 14.37
N SER A 389 -8.65 -1.64 14.85
CA SER A 389 -10.01 -1.49 15.40
C SER A 389 -10.12 -1.62 16.90
N ASP A 390 -9.27 -2.44 17.52
CA ASP A 390 -9.33 -2.78 18.94
C ASP A 390 -8.60 -1.72 19.77
#